data_AF-A0A7K0LIL9-F1
#
_entry.id   AF-A0A7K0LIL9-F1
#
_cell.length_a   1.000
_cell.length_b   1.000
_cell.length_c   1.000
_cell.angle_alpha   90.00
_cell.angle_beta   90.00
_cell.angle_gamma   90.00
#
_symmetry.space_group_name_H-M   'P 1'
#
loop_
_entity.id
_entity.type
_entity.pdbx_description
1 polymer ?
#
loop_
_entity_poly.entity_id
_entity_poly.type
_entity_poly.pdbx_seq_one_letter_code
_entity_poly.pdbx_strand_id
1 'polypeptide(L)' 'EVNAGEILVRQRGTHFHPGKNVGRGKDDTLFALAAGAVEFGRARGRRVVNVVPVA' A
#
# COMPACT_ATOMS: atom_id res chain seq x y z
N GLU A 1 10.97 -0.40 5.86
CA GLU A 1 11.19 -0.52 4.41
C GLU A 1 10.60 -1.81 3.91
N VAL A 2 10.30 -1.90 2.63
CA VAL A 2 9.66 -3.05 1.97
C VAL A 2 10.27 -3.26 0.58
N ASN A 3 10.26 -4.51 0.11
CA ASN A 3 10.64 -4.86 -1.26
C ASN A 3 9.44 -4.83 -2.21
N ALA A 4 9.70 -4.79 -3.52
CA ALA A 4 8.66 -4.98 -4.52
C ALA A 4 8.02 -6.38 -4.35
N GLY A 5 6.69 -6.43 -4.39
CA GLY A 5 5.88 -7.64 -4.19
C GLY A 5 5.56 -7.97 -2.73
N GLU A 6 6.13 -7.27 -1.76
CA GLU A 6 5.90 -7.54 -0.34
C GLU A 6 4.47 -7.17 0.09
N ILE A 7 3.87 -8.01 0.94
CA ILE A 7 2.52 -7.77 1.45
C ILE A 7 2.57 -6.71 2.54
N LEU A 8 1.80 -5.64 2.34
CA LEU A 8 1.73 -4.50 3.27
C LEU A 8 0.60 -4.67 4.28
N VAL A 9 -0.59 -5.05 3.80
CA VAL A 9 -1.79 -5.20 4.64
C VAL A 9 -2.66 -6.32 4.09
N ARG A 10 -2.97 -7.31 4.94
CA ARG A 10 -4.06 -8.26 4.68
C ARG A 10 -5.33 -7.71 5.31
N GLN A 11 -6.39 -7.58 4.53
CA GLN A 11 -7.66 -7.00 4.97
C GLN A 11 -8.82 -7.71 4.29
N ARG A 12 -10.01 -7.66 4.91
CA ARG A 12 -11.27 -8.00 4.27
C ARG A 12 -12.01 -6.70 3.97
N GLY A 13 -12.25 -6.41 2.69
CA GLY A 13 -12.72 -5.09 2.25
C GLY A 13 -11.59 -4.04 2.23
N THR A 14 -11.94 -2.80 1.86
CA THR A 14 -10.99 -1.71 1.64
C THR A 14 -10.89 -0.74 2.82
N HIS A 15 -10.43 -1.22 3.98
CA HIS A 15 -10.13 -0.35 5.13
C HIS A 15 -8.99 0.63 4.84
N PHE A 16 -8.00 0.15 4.09
CA PHE A 16 -6.94 0.92 3.48
C PHE A 16 -7.03 0.77 1.96
N HIS A 17 -6.81 1.88 1.26
CA HIS A 17 -6.83 1.93 -0.19
C HIS A 17 -5.41 1.98 -0.74
N PRO A 18 -5.16 1.41 -1.93
CA PRO A 18 -3.87 1.53 -2.57
C PRO A 18 -3.59 3.00 -2.92
N GLY A 19 -2.42 3.48 -2.51
CA GLY A 19 -1.85 4.76 -2.89
C GLY A 19 -0.75 4.61 -3.95
N LYS A 20 0.27 5.47 -3.90
CA LYS A 20 1.41 5.41 -4.82
C LYS A 20 2.22 4.13 -4.60
N ASN A 21 2.60 3.45 -5.68
CA ASN A 21 3.41 2.23 -5.66
C ASN A 21 2.83 1.08 -4.81
N VAL A 22 1.51 1.04 -4.65
CA VAL A 22 0.80 -0.04 -3.94
C VAL A 22 -0.26 -0.64 -4.84
N GLY A 23 -0.24 -1.96 -4.97
CA GLY A 23 -1.25 -2.75 -5.66
C GLY A 23 -2.28 -3.32 -4.69
N ARG A 24 -3.43 -3.73 -5.22
CA ARG A 24 -4.48 -4.44 -4.47
C ARG A 24 -4.77 -5.77 -5.16
N GLY A 25 -4.69 -6.86 -4.40
CA GLY A 25 -5.03 -8.21 -4.82
C GLY A 25 -6.55 -8.42 -4.94
N LYS A 26 -6.94 -9.57 -5.49
CA LYS A 26 -8.36 -9.96 -5.63
C LYS A 26 -9.06 -10.10 -4.28
N ASP A 27 -8.31 -10.45 -3.24
CA ASP A 27 -8.74 -10.62 -1.85
C ASP A 27 -8.64 -9.33 -1.02
N ASP A 28 -8.50 -8.16 -1.67
CA ASP A 28 -8.25 -6.84 -1.07
C ASP A 28 -6.90 -6.68 -0.34
N THR A 29 -6.01 -7.68 -0.35
CA THR A 29 -4.65 -7.57 0.19
C THR A 29 -3.86 -6.49 -0.55
N LEU A 30 -3.18 -5.60 0.19
CA LEU A 30 -2.30 -4.58 -0.37
C LEU A 30 -0.85 -5.09 -0.43
N PHE A 31 -0.17 -4.82 -1.54
CA PHE A 31 1.23 -5.21 -1.76
C PHE A 31 2.03 -4.08 -2.42
N ALA A 32 3.34 -4.05 -2.18
CA ALA A 32 4.23 -3.06 -2.77
C ALA A 32 4.48 -3.36 -4.26
N LEU A 33 4.43 -2.33 -5.11
CA LEU A 33 4.83 -2.42 -6.53
C LEU A 33 6.29 -2.06 -6.75
N ALA A 34 6.89 -1.33 -5.81
CA ALA A 34 8.29 -0.93 -5.82
C ALA A 34 8.87 -1.03 -4.40
N ALA A 35 10.19 -1.14 -4.30
CA ALA A 35 10.88 -1.08 -3.02
C ALA A 35 10.87 0.35 -2.46
N GLY A 36 10.88 0.48 -1.12
CA GLY A 36 10.91 1.78 -0.45
C GLY A 36 10.39 1.74 0.98
N ALA A 37 9.95 2.89 1.50
CA ALA A 37 9.35 3.00 2.82
C ALA A 37 7.82 3.12 2.71
N VAL A 38 7.12 2.49 3.65
CA VAL A 38 5.66 2.54 3.73
C VAL A 38 5.24 3.84 4.40
N GLU A 39 4.33 4.57 3.77
CA GLU A 39 3.72 5.79 4.30
C GLU A 39 2.20 5.62 4.36
N PHE A 40 1.62 5.87 5.53
CA PHE A 40 0.17 5.94 5.70
C PHE A 40 -0.32 7.37 5.49
N GLY A 41 -1.32 7.54 4.64
CA GLY A 41 -1.87 8.85 4.32
C GLY A 41 -3.39 8.87 4.25
N ARG A 42 -3.92 10.00 3.83
CA ARG A 42 -5.36 10.18 3.58
C ARG A 42 -5.57 10.86 2.23
N ALA A 43 -6.42 10.28 1.39
CA ALA A 43 -6.77 10.84 0.09
C ALA A 43 -8.28 10.79 -0.10
N ARG A 44 -8.89 11.92 -0.47
CA ARG A 44 -10.35 12.04 -0.68
C ARG A 44 -11.18 11.46 0.48
N GLY A 45 -10.75 11.72 1.72
CA GLY A 45 -11.39 11.23 2.94
C GLY A 45 -11.06 9.79 3.35
N ARG A 46 -10.40 9.00 2.49
CA ARG A 46 -10.07 7.58 2.72
C ARG A 46 -8.63 7.39 3.18
N ARG A 47 -8.36 6.37 4.00
CA ARG A 47 -7.00 5.97 4.40
C ARG A 47 -6.30 5.29 3.22
N VAL A 48 -5.10 5.73 2.88
CA VAL A 48 -4.28 5.17 1.79
C VAL A 48 -2.93 4.70 2.31
N VAL A 49 -2.36 3.72 1.63
CA VAL A 49 -0.98 3.24 1.86
C VAL A 49 -0.15 3.56 0.63
N ASN A 50 0.95 4.28 0.80
CA ASN A 50 1.92 4.59 -0.24
C ASN A 50 3.23 3.84 0.05
N VAL A 51 4.00 3.59 -1.01
CA VAL A 51 5.44 3.28 -0.89
C VAL A 51 6.22 4.41 -1.54
N VAL A 52 7.06 5.08 -0.74
CA VAL A 52 7.93 6.17 -1.18
C VAL A 52 9.37 5.66 -1.33
N PRO A 53 10.11 6.06 -2.38
CA PRO A 53 11.52 5.71 -2.52
C PRO A 53 12.31 6.21 -1.30
N VAL A 54 13.15 5.34 -0.73
CA VAL A 54 14.14 5.73 0.27
C VAL A 54 15.41 6.09 -0.49
N ALA A 55 15.94 7.28 -0.22
CA ALA A 55 17.22 7.74 -0.75
C ALA A 55 18.38 7.21 0.09
#